data_AF-A0A6P3QHI6-F1
#
_entry.id   AF-A0A6P3QHI6-F1
#
_cell.length_a   1.000
_cell.length_b   1.000
_cell.length_c   1.000
_cell.angle_alpha   90.00
_cell.angle_beta   90.00
_cell.angle_gamma   90.00
#
_symmetry.space_group_name_H-M   'P 1'
#
loop_
_entity.id
_entity.type
_entity.pdbx_description
1 polymer ?
#
loop_
_entity_poly.entity_id
_entity_poly.type
_entity_poly.pdbx_seq_one_letter_code
_entity_poly.pdbx_strand_id
1 'polypeptide(L)'
;MAGFQTTPWRLISGILGVMCLVLMVTLRMLLNNVFTKPSIQLTPSPGPTLEPQKDSSCQKMWIGYQCNCYFISNEMKTWEESKDFCASKNSSLLQLQNKDELA
;
A
#
# COMPACT_ATOMS: atom_id res chain seq x y z
N MET A 1 41.66 20.86 40.08
CA MET A 1 40.38 20.21 39.78
C MET A 1 39.96 20.62 38.39
N ALA A 2 40.09 19.72 37.40
CA ALA A 2 39.70 20.02 36.02
C ALA A 2 38.16 20.06 35.94
N GLY A 3 37.61 21.26 35.80
CA GLY A 3 36.18 21.49 35.68
C GLY A 3 35.66 20.93 34.36
N PHE A 4 34.81 19.93 34.48
CA PHE A 4 34.12 19.21 33.41
C PHE A 4 33.06 20.13 32.75
N GLN A 5 33.49 21.09 31.92
CA GLN A 5 32.60 22.04 31.24
C GLN A 5 32.67 21.83 29.72
N THR A 6 32.42 20.60 29.26
CA THR A 6 32.08 20.36 27.86
C THR A 6 30.64 20.84 27.64
N THR A 7 30.57 22.08 27.14
CA THR A 7 29.38 22.84 26.72
C THR A 7 28.06 22.06 26.64
N PRO A 8 27.03 22.42 27.42
CA PRO A 8 25.67 21.86 27.35
C PRO A 8 25.12 21.78 25.91
N TRP A 9 25.52 22.73 25.07
CA TRP A 9 25.20 22.80 23.65
C TRP A 9 25.69 21.62 22.81
N ARG A 10 26.83 21.01 23.14
CA ARG A 10 27.31 19.80 22.46
C ARG A 10 26.42 18.59 22.78
N LEU A 11 25.96 18.49 24.03
CA LEU A 11 25.03 17.44 24.46
C LEU A 11 23.65 17.64 23.82
N ILE A 12 23.14 18.88 23.82
CA ILE A 12 21.86 19.23 23.16
C ILE A 12 21.93 18.92 21.67
N SER A 13 23.02 19.29 20.99
CA SER A 13 23.24 19.00 19.58
C SER A 13 23.30 17.49 19.30
N GLY A 14 23.98 16.73 20.16
CA GLY A 14 24.02 15.27 20.06
C GLY A 14 22.65 14.62 20.24
N ILE A 15 21.90 15.03 21.26
CA ILE A 15 20.55 14.52 21.54
C ILE A 15 19.61 14.85 20.38
N LEU A 16 19.62 16.09 19.88
CA LEU A 16 18.78 16.50 18.75
C LEU A 16 19.11 15.66 17.51
N GLY A 17 20.40 15.42 17.24
CA GLY A 17 20.83 14.55 16.13
C GLY A 17 20.34 13.11 16.28
N VAL A 18 20.48 12.51 17.46
CA VAL A 18 19.98 11.14 17.73
C VAL A 18 18.46 11.08 17.59
N MET A 19 17.74 12.06 18.13
CA MET A 19 16.28 12.14 17.99
C MET A 19 15.87 12.25 16.51
N CYS A 20 16.55 13.08 15.72
CA CYS A 20 16.32 13.16 14.27
C CYS A 20 16.58 11.83 13.57
N LEU A 21 17.67 11.12 13.89
CA LEU A 21 17.97 9.82 13.29
C LEU A 21 16.90 8.77 13.63
N VAL A 22 16.45 8.72 14.89
CA VAL A 22 15.38 7.82 15.32
C VAL A 22 14.07 8.15 14.57
N LEU A 23 13.70 9.42 14.47
CA LEU A 23 12.50 9.86 13.75
C LEU A 23 12.56 9.50 12.25
N MET A 24 13.72 9.64 11.60
CA MET A 24 13.88 9.26 10.20
C MET A 24 13.76 7.75 9.98
N VAL A 25 14.28 6.94 10.91
CA VAL A 25 14.16 5.47 10.86
C VAL A 25 12.73 5.02 11.11
N THR A 26 12.03 5.58 12.10
CA THR A 26 10.63 5.25 12.39
C THR A 26 9.72 5.66 11.24
N LEU A 27 9.94 6.83 10.62
CA LEU A 27 9.19 7.26 9.45
C LEU A 27 9.39 6.31 8.26
N ARG A 28 10.62 5.87 7.99
CA ARG A 28 10.87 4.84 6.95
C ARG A 28 10.15 3.53 7.25
N MET A 29 10.22 3.05 8.50
CA MET A 29 9.54 1.81 8.89
C MET A 29 8.02 1.94 8.79
N LEU A 30 7.45 3.08 9.19
CA LEU A 30 6.02 3.36 9.08
C LEU A 30 5.59 3.43 7.61
N LEU A 31 6.35 4.14 6.76
CA LEU A 31 6.09 4.23 5.33
C LEU A 31 6.15 2.84 4.67
N ASN A 32 7.17 2.04 5.00
CA ASN A 32 7.31 0.66 4.51
C ASN A 32 6.16 -0.24 4.99
N ASN A 33 5.75 -0.15 6.26
CA ASN A 33 4.66 -0.95 6.81
C ASN A 33 3.29 -0.57 6.19
N VAL A 34 3.08 0.71 5.89
CA VAL A 34 1.90 1.19 5.14
C VAL A 34 1.92 0.68 3.69
N PHE A 35 3.07 0.69 3.02
CA PHE A 35 3.22 0.15 1.66
C PHE A 35 3.14 -1.39 1.60
N THR A 36 3.47 -2.10 2.68
CA THR A 36 3.50 -3.57 2.70
C THR A 36 2.16 -4.19 3.13
N LYS A 37 1.10 -3.39 3.39
CA LYS A 37 -0.19 -3.95 3.82
C LYS A 37 -1.41 -3.27 3.20
N PRO A 38 -1.78 -3.58 1.95
CA PRO A 38 -3.19 -3.60 1.57
C PRO A 38 -3.77 -4.94 2.05
N SER A 39 -4.05 -5.05 3.34
CA SER A 39 -4.89 -6.14 3.87
C SER A 39 -6.26 -5.55 4.16
N ILE A 40 -7.06 -5.43 3.11
CA ILE A 40 -8.50 -5.48 3.29
C ILE A 40 -8.84 -6.97 3.16
N GLN A 41 -8.74 -7.71 4.27
CA GLN A 41 -9.47 -8.97 4.39
C GLN A 41 -10.96 -8.62 4.43
N LEU A 42 -11.62 -8.59 3.27
CA LEU A 42 -13.07 -8.73 3.22
C LEU A 42 -13.36 -10.22 3.19
N THR A 43 -13.80 -10.73 4.34
CA THR A 43 -14.39 -12.04 4.55
C THR A 43 -15.29 -12.43 3.37
N PRO A 44 -15.08 -13.59 2.71
CA PRO A 44 -16.06 -14.11 1.76
C PRO A 44 -17.34 -14.46 2.54
N SER A 45 -18.38 -13.65 2.36
CA SER A 45 -19.72 -13.98 2.81
C SER A 45 -20.25 -15.14 1.96
N PRO A 46 -20.81 -16.22 2.54
CA PRO A 46 -21.35 -17.32 1.77
C PRO A 46 -22.73 -16.97 1.20
N GLY A 47 -22.79 -16.63 -0.09
CA GLY A 47 -24.01 -16.51 -0.89
C GLY A 47 -24.10 -17.61 -1.96
N PRO A 48 -25.31 -18.00 -2.41
CA PRO A 48 -25.62 -19.36 -2.85
C PRO A 48 -25.05 -19.74 -4.22
N THR A 49 -24.52 -20.95 -4.24
CA THR A 49 -24.03 -21.78 -5.34
C THR A 49 -24.86 -21.69 -6.63
N LEU A 50 -24.19 -21.48 -7.76
CA LEU A 50 -24.43 -22.19 -9.04
C LEU A 50 -23.14 -22.11 -9.90
N GLU A 51 -22.66 -23.28 -10.32
CA GLU A 51 -21.59 -23.60 -11.28
C GLU A 51 -20.10 -23.54 -10.82
N PRO A 52 -19.31 -24.61 -11.04
CA PRO A 52 -17.88 -24.64 -10.76
C PRO A 52 -17.12 -23.88 -11.85
N GLN A 53 -17.11 -22.55 -11.77
CA GLN A 53 -16.25 -21.76 -12.64
C GLN A 53 -14.79 -21.94 -12.23
N LYS A 54 -14.09 -22.73 -13.07
CA LYS A 54 -12.65 -22.76 -13.30
C LYS A 54 -11.92 -21.73 -12.45
N ASP A 55 -11.12 -22.21 -11.48
CA ASP A 55 -10.18 -21.42 -10.69
C ASP A 55 -9.36 -20.49 -11.59
N SER A 56 -9.88 -19.31 -11.90
CA SER A 56 -9.10 -18.23 -12.47
C SER A 56 -8.29 -17.70 -11.30
N SER A 57 -7.19 -18.40 -11.00
CA SER A 57 -6.25 -17.97 -9.98
C SER A 57 -5.71 -16.61 -10.42
N CYS A 58 -6.27 -15.54 -9.87
CA CYS A 58 -5.75 -14.20 -10.08
C CYS A 58 -4.31 -14.13 -9.56
N GLN A 59 -3.52 -13.23 -10.14
CA GLN A 59 -2.16 -13.01 -9.68
C GLN A 59 -2.17 -12.57 -8.21
N LYS A 60 -1.09 -12.86 -7.48
CA LYS A 60 -0.95 -12.46 -6.08
C LYS A 60 -1.23 -10.94 -5.93
N MET A 61 -2.05 -10.58 -4.94
CA MET A 61 -2.54 -9.21 -4.65
C MET A 61 -3.61 -8.65 -5.61
N TRP A 62 -4.23 -9.51 -6.43
CA TRP A 62 -5.40 -9.15 -7.23
C TRP A 62 -6.68 -9.75 -6.62
N ILE A 63 -7.80 -9.07 -6.82
CA ILE A 63 -9.12 -9.46 -6.35
C ILE A 63 -9.84 -10.15 -7.52
N GLY A 64 -10.30 -11.38 -7.32
CA GLY A 64 -11.08 -12.11 -8.33
C GLY A 64 -12.58 -11.88 -8.15
N TYR A 65 -13.28 -11.53 -9.22
CA TYR A 65 -14.74 -11.42 -9.25
C TYR A 65 -15.28 -11.67 -10.66
N GLN A 66 -16.29 -12.54 -10.80
CA GLN A 66 -16.96 -12.83 -12.08
C GLN A 66 -16.00 -13.10 -13.25
N CYS A 67 -15.05 -14.02 -13.09
CA CYS A 67 -13.98 -14.33 -14.07
C CYS A 67 -12.98 -13.19 -14.39
N ASN A 68 -13.07 -12.04 -13.71
CA ASN A 68 -12.14 -10.92 -13.87
C ASN A 68 -11.20 -10.82 -12.66
N CYS A 69 -10.03 -10.25 -12.89
CA CYS A 69 -9.05 -9.93 -11.85
C CYS A 69 -8.86 -8.41 -11.78
N TYR A 70 -8.99 -7.85 -10.58
CA TYR A 70 -8.92 -6.42 -10.31
C TYR A 70 -7.71 -6.09 -9.43
N PHE A 71 -7.01 -5.02 -9.76
CA PHE A 71 -5.91 -4.48 -8.96
C PHE A 71 -6.26 -3.06 -8.52
N ILE A 72 -6.21 -2.82 -7.21
CA ILE A 72 -6.47 -1.50 -6.62
C ILE A 72 -5.14 -0.91 -6.16
N SER A 73 -4.68 0.12 -6.87
CA SER A 73 -3.49 0.89 -6.48
C SER A 73 -3.80 1.79 -5.28
N ASN A 74 -2.89 1.84 -4.30
CA ASN A 74 -2.90 2.81 -3.22
C ASN A 74 -2.23 4.15 -3.59
N GLU A 75 -1.51 4.19 -4.71
CA GLU A 75 -0.86 5.40 -5.21
C GLU A 75 -1.84 6.25 -6.01
N MET A 76 -1.87 7.56 -5.72
CA MET A 76 -2.58 8.54 -6.53
C MET A 76 -1.80 8.80 -7.82
N LYS A 77 -2.51 8.74 -8.95
CA LYS A 77 -2.01 9.00 -10.30
C LYS A 77 -3.05 9.80 -11.04
N THR A 78 -2.63 10.60 -12.02
CA THR A 78 -3.54 11.17 -13.00
C THR A 78 -4.22 10.05 -13.80
N TRP A 79 -5.31 10.39 -14.51
CA TRP A 79 -6.01 9.43 -15.35
C TRP A 79 -5.09 8.78 -16.40
N GLU A 80 -4.22 9.57 -17.01
CA GLU A 80 -3.29 9.10 -18.04
C GLU A 80 -2.24 8.15 -17.46
N GLU A 81 -1.58 8.56 -16.38
CA GLU A 81 -0.61 7.71 -15.66
C GLU A 81 -1.25 6.41 -15.14
N SER A 82 -2.53 6.45 -14.76
CA SER A 82 -3.27 5.26 -14.32
C SER A 82 -3.50 4.27 -15.46
N LYS A 83 -3.84 4.76 -16.67
CA LYS A 83 -3.95 3.91 -17.86
C LYS A 83 -2.62 3.26 -18.20
N ASP A 84 -1.54 4.03 -18.20
CA ASP A 84 -0.20 3.54 -18.51
C ASP A 84 0.29 2.52 -17.47
N PHE A 85 -0.01 2.78 -16.20
CA PHE A 85 0.29 1.84 -15.11
C PHE A 85 -0.45 0.50 -15.30
N CYS A 86 -1.75 0.52 -15.60
CA CYS A 86 -2.50 -0.70 -15.88
C CYS A 86 -1.93 -1.45 -17.10
N ALA A 87 -1.61 -0.73 -18.18
CA ALA A 87 -1.00 -1.32 -19.37
C ALA A 87 0.35 -2.01 -19.05
N SER A 88 1.17 -1.41 -18.17
CA SER A 88 2.44 -2.01 -17.71
C SER A 88 2.25 -3.32 -16.93
N LYS A 89 1.05 -3.57 -16.41
CA LYS A 89 0.66 -4.80 -15.70
C LYS A 89 -0.07 -5.80 -16.59
N ASN A 90 -0.07 -5.61 -17.92
CA ASN A 90 -0.87 -6.38 -18.87
C ASN A 90 -2.38 -6.36 -18.55
N SER A 91 -2.87 -5.25 -18.02
CA SER A 91 -4.28 -5.03 -17.74
C SER A 91 -4.76 -3.72 -18.34
N SER A 92 -6.06 -3.44 -18.18
CA SER A 92 -6.67 -2.17 -18.59
C SER A 92 -7.17 -1.43 -17.37
N LEU A 93 -7.20 -0.10 -17.45
CA LEU A 93 -7.85 0.72 -16.43
C LEU A 93 -9.34 0.36 -16.40
N LEU A 94 -9.87 0.08 -15.20
CA LEU A 94 -11.26 -0.32 -15.03
C LEU A 94 -12.20 0.75 -15.57
N GLN A 95 -13.05 0.37 -16.51
CA GLN A 95 -14.14 1.19 -16.99
C GLN A 95 -15.44 0.61 -16.44
N LEU A 96 -16.06 1.34 -15.52
CA LEU A 96 -17.35 0.96 -14.96
C LEU A 96 -18.42 1.13 -16.04
N GLN A 97 -18.88 0.02 -16.62
CA GLN A 97 -19.91 0.05 -17.66
C GLN A 97 -21.32 -0.09 -17.08
N ASN A 98 -21.46 -0.70 -15.90
CA ASN A 98 -22.75 -0.95 -15.26
C ASN A 98 -22.71 -0.71 -13.74
N LYS A 99 -23.86 -0.36 -13.15
CA LYS A 99 -24.01 -0.15 -11.70
C LYS A 99 -23.79 -1.43 -10.90
N ASP A 100 -24.01 -2.60 -11.50
CA ASP A 100 -23.79 -3.88 -10.84
C ASP A 100 -22.30 -4.13 -10.51
N GLU A 101 -21.38 -3.39 -11.14
CA GLU A 101 -19.94 -3.43 -10.83
C GLU A 101 -19.56 -2.58 -9.60
N LEU A 102 -20.51 -1.83 -9.03
CA LEU A 102 -20.33 -1.00 -7.83
C LEU A 102 -20.88 -1.65 -6.56
N ALA A 103 -21.52 -2.82 -6.67
CA ALA A 103 -22.30 -3.46 -5.61
C ALA A 103 -21.44 -4.24 -4.60
#